data_AF-A0A0J6IUI9-F1
#
_entry.id   AF-A0A0J6IUI9-F1
#
_cell.length_a   1.000
_cell.length_b   1.000
_cell.length_c   1.000
_cell.angle_alpha   90.00
_cell.angle_beta   90.00
_cell.angle_gamma   90.00
#
_symmetry.space_group_name_H-M   'P 1'
#
loop_
_entity.id
_entity.type
_entity.pdbx_description
1 polymer ?
#
loop_
_entity_poly.entity_id
_entity_poly.type
_entity_poly.pdbx_seq_one_letter_code
_entity_poly.pdbx_strand_id
1 'polypeptide(L)' 'MTMTIIISEPDTKRLFDRSIAGYRSANTDLDVAIDAENWGAIHQAQSNRELHANTIALIINMYTDKPTEYGAQS' A
#
# COMPACT_ATOMS: atom_id res chain seq x y z
N MET A 1 12.17 -1.35 13.78
CA MET A 1 11.89 0.08 13.59
C MET A 1 10.40 0.23 13.36
N THR A 2 9.76 1.15 14.07
CA THR A 2 8.35 1.51 13.84
C THR A 2 8.34 2.86 13.15
N MET A 3 7.66 2.95 12.01
CA MET A 3 7.54 4.18 11.25
C MET A 3 6.10 4.70 11.39
N THR A 4 5.95 5.90 11.95
CA THR A 4 4.65 6.55 12.14
C THR A 4 4.46 7.56 11.01
N ILE A 5 3.39 7.40 10.23
CA ILE A 5 3.03 8.30 9.13
C ILE A 5 1.71 8.96 9.47
N ILE A 6 1.67 10.29 9.39
CA ILE A 6 0.45 11.07 9.63
C ILE A 6 -0.12 11.50 8.26
N ILE A 7 -1.21 10.86 7.86
CA ILE A 7 -1.93 11.16 6.62
C ILE A 7 -3.10 12.09 6.96
N SER A 8 -2.96 13.37 6.64
CA SER A 8 -3.95 14.41 6.94
C SER A 8 -5.19 14.36 6.03
N GLU A 9 -5.02 13.94 4.79
CA GLU A 9 -6.04 13.97 3.75
C GLU A 9 -6.93 12.71 3.86
N PRO A 10 -8.24 12.83 4.17
CA PRO A 10 -9.10 11.69 4.49
C PRO A 10 -9.22 10.66 3.36
N ASP A 11 -9.31 11.13 2.12
CA ASP A 11 -9.39 10.24 0.95
C ASP A 11 -8.09 9.47 0.73
N THR A 12 -6.96 10.13 0.92
CA THR A 12 -5.64 9.48 0.86
C THR A 12 -5.50 8.45 1.97
N LYS A 13 -5.94 8.77 3.19
CA LYS A 13 -5.94 7.80 4.29
C LYS A 13 -6.82 6.59 3.97
N ARG A 14 -8.02 6.81 3.43
CA ARG A 14 -8.93 5.73 3.03
C ARG A 14 -8.31 4.86 1.93
N LEU A 15 -7.66 5.46 0.94
CA LEU A 15 -6.94 4.74 -0.12
C LEU A 15 -5.77 3.93 0.45
N PHE A 16 -5.01 4.51 1.39
CA PHE A 16 -3.91 3.84 2.08
C PHE A 16 -4.40 2.61 2.85
N ASP A 17 -5.43 2.77 3.69
CA ASP A 17 -6.01 1.69 4.49
C ASP A 17 -6.56 0.56 3.58
N ARG A 18 -7.23 0.92 2.48
CA ARG A 18 -7.69 -0.04 1.46
C ARG A 18 -6.54 -0.76 0.78
N SER A 19 -5.44 -0.06 0.49
CA SER A 19 -4.29 -0.66 -0.17
C SER A 19 -3.57 -1.64 0.76
N ILE A 20 -3.47 -1.33 2.06
CA ILE A 20 -2.95 -2.27 3.05
C ILE A 20 -3.82 -3.53 3.13
N ALA A 21 -5.14 -3.36 3.20
CA ALA A 21 -6.06 -4.49 3.25
C ALA A 21 -5.97 -5.35 1.97
N GLY A 22 -5.95 -4.71 0.80
CA GLY A 22 -5.80 -5.38 -0.49
C GLY A 22 -4.47 -6.11 -0.64
N TYR A 23 -3.36 -5.50 -0.20
CA TYR A 23 -2.05 -6.15 -0.19
C TYR A 23 -2.05 -7.42 0.68
N ARG A 24 -2.68 -7.36 1.87
CA ARG A 24 -2.82 -8.53 2.75
C ARG A 24 -3.67 -9.63 2.12
N SER A 25 -4.81 -9.27 1.54
CA SER A 25 -5.67 -10.21 0.82
C SER A 25 -4.93 -10.89 -0.33
N ALA A 26 -4.21 -10.13 -1.15
CA ALA A 26 -3.46 -10.66 -2.28
C ALA A 26 -2.34 -11.62 -1.83
N ASN A 27 -1.74 -11.43 -0.65
CA ASN A 27 -0.80 -12.42 -0.09
C ASN A 27 -1.54 -13.71 0.31
N THR A 28 -2.69 -13.62 0.96
CA THR A 28 -3.51 -14.81 1.28
C THR A 28 -3.94 -15.55 0.02
N ASP A 29 -4.39 -14.84 -1.01
CA ASP A 29 -4.78 -15.44 -2.30
C ASP A 29 -3.59 -16.10 -2.99
N LEU A 30 -2.39 -15.51 -2.87
CA LEU A 30 -1.17 -16.08 -3.41
C LEU A 30 -0.79 -17.39 -2.69
N ASP A 31 -0.87 -17.43 -1.37
CA ASP A 31 -0.61 -18.64 -0.58
C ASP A 31 -1.58 -19.76 -0.99
N VAL A 32 -2.88 -19.46 -1.08
CA VAL A 32 -3.92 -20.41 -1.54
C VAL A 32 -3.65 -20.89 -2.97
N ALA A 33 -3.26 -19.99 -3.87
CA ALA A 33 -2.97 -20.33 -5.26
C ALA A 33 -1.72 -21.21 -5.40
N ILE A 34 -0.70 -21.00 -4.56
CA ILE A 34 0.50 -21.83 -4.48
C ILE A 34 0.14 -23.23 -3.99
N ASP A 35 -0.63 -23.34 -2.91
CA ASP A 35 -1.06 -24.64 -2.35
C ASP A 35 -1.88 -25.46 -3.36
N ALA A 36 -2.60 -24.77 -4.25
CA ALA A 36 -3.39 -25.38 -5.33
C ALA A 36 -2.62 -25.56 -6.65
N GLU A 37 -1.34 -25.20 -6.71
CA GLU A 37 -0.50 -25.18 -7.93
C GLU A 37 -1.16 -24.43 -9.12
N ASN A 38 -1.96 -23.41 -8.83
CA ASN A 38 -2.73 -22.68 -9.82
C ASN A 38 -1.97 -21.46 -10.34
N TRP A 39 -1.17 -21.66 -11.39
CA TRP A 39 -0.33 -20.63 -12.00
C TRP A 39 -1.08 -19.38 -12.46
N GLY A 40 -2.32 -19.52 -12.96
CA GLY A 40 -3.13 -18.38 -13.38
C GLY A 40 -3.54 -17.51 -12.19
N ALA A 41 -3.96 -18.13 -11.09
CA ALA A 41 -4.30 -17.44 -9.86
C ALA A 41 -3.07 -16.81 -9.19
N ILE A 42 -1.90 -17.48 -9.24
CA ILE A 42 -0.62 -16.93 -8.78
C ILE A 42 -0.33 -15.60 -9.50
N HIS A 43 -0.40 -15.59 -10.84
CA HIS A 43 -0.12 -14.39 -11.62
C HIS A 43 -1.08 -13.24 -11.27
N GLN A 44 -2.37 -13.53 -11.10
CA GLN A 44 -3.35 -12.52 -10.72
C GLN A 44 -3.10 -11.98 -9.31
N ALA A 45 -2.84 -12.85 -8.33
CA ALA A 45 -2.55 -12.45 -6.96
C ALA A 45 -1.28 -11.60 -6.87
N GLN A 46 -0.23 -11.95 -7.63
CA GLN A 46 1.00 -11.15 -7.72
C GLN A 46 0.74 -9.75 -8.30
N SER A 47 0.00 -9.65 -9.41
CA SER A 47 -0.34 -8.35 -10.02
C SER A 47 -1.13 -7.45 -9.06
N ASN A 48 -2.13 -8.02 -8.36
CA ASN A 48 -2.90 -7.29 -7.35
C ASN A 48 -2.02 -6.84 -6.18
N ARG A 49 -1.13 -7.71 -5.71
CA ARG A 49 -0.18 -7.41 -4.65
C ARG A 49 0.74 -6.25 -5.04
N GLU A 50 1.27 -6.24 -6.26
CA GLU A 50 2.13 -5.18 -6.78
C GLU A 50 1.39 -3.84 -6.88
N LEU A 51 0.16 -3.83 -7.40
CA LEU A 51 -0.68 -2.64 -7.46
C LEU A 51 -0.84 -1.98 -6.08
N HIS A 52 -1.16 -2.78 -5.06
CA HIS A 52 -1.32 -2.29 -3.71
C HIS A 52 0.00 -1.86 -3.06
N ALA A 53 1.08 -2.62 -3.26
CA ALA A 53 2.41 -2.26 -2.77
C ALA A 53 2.89 -0.92 -3.33
N ASN A 54 2.71 -0.71 -4.64
CA ASN A 54 3.07 0.54 -5.31
C ASN A 54 2.23 1.72 -4.80
N THR A 55 0.94 1.51 -4.57
CA THR A 55 0.05 2.55 -4.00
C THR A 55 0.48 2.93 -2.58
N ILE A 56 0.82 1.94 -1.75
CA ILE A 56 1.35 2.15 -0.39
C ILE A 56 2.64 2.97 -0.49
N ALA A 57 3.61 2.54 -1.30
CA ALA A 57 4.91 3.20 -1.43
C ALA A 57 4.76 4.67 -1.89
N LEU A 58 3.91 4.93 -2.88
CA LEU A 58 3.63 6.28 -3.37
C LEU A 58 3.09 7.18 -2.25
N ILE A 59 2.11 6.68 -1.48
CA ILE A 59 1.52 7.43 -0.38
C ILE A 59 2.58 7.68 0.70
N ILE A 60 3.36 6.66 1.09
CA ILE A 60 4.43 6.84 2.09
C ILE A 60 5.39 7.95 1.65
N ASN A 61 5.92 7.88 0.43
CA ASN A 61 6.85 8.88 -0.10
C ASN A 61 6.26 10.29 -0.06
N MET A 62 4.98 10.44 -0.41
CA MET A 62 4.29 11.74 -0.38
C MET A 62 4.20 12.38 1.02
N TYR A 63 4.21 11.58 2.09
CA TYR A 63 4.16 12.08 3.48
C TYR A 63 5.48 12.05 4.21
N THR A 64 6.50 11.37 3.68
CA THR A 64 7.87 11.40 4.22
C THR A 64 8.72 12.48 3.58
N ASP A 65 8.44 12.85 2.31
CA ASP A 65 9.25 13.80 1.54
C ASP A 65 8.78 15.26 1.70
N LYS A 66 7.78 15.54 2.54
CA LYS A 66 7.40 16.93 2.85
C LYS A 66 8.51 17.57 3.70
N PRO A 67 9.25 18.58 3.20
CA PRO A 67 10.15 19.35 4.05
C PRO A 67 9.31 20.08 5.09
N THR A 68 9.90 20.30 6.26
CA THR A 68 9.38 20.99 7.45
C THR A 68 9.04 22.48 7.23
N GLU A 69 8.75 22.92 6.01
CA GLU A 69 8.55 24.33 5.65
C GLU A 69 7.33 24.52 4.74
N TYR A 70 6.13 24.29 5.28
CA TYR A 70 4.91 24.97 4.83
C TYR A 70 4.15 25.52 6.04
N GLY A 71 4.91 26.20 6.90
CA GLY A 71 4.44 26.79 8.15
C GLY A 71 5.32 27.94 8.63
N ALA A 72 5.87 28.74 7.71
CA ALA A 72 6.47 30.03 8.04
C ALA A 72 6.60 30.86 6.75
N GLN A 73 5.60 31.67 6.44
CA GLN A 73 5.82 33.08 6.14
C GLN A 73 4.48 33.82 6.09
N SER A 74 4.43 34.79 6.99
CA SER A 74 3.39 35.77 7.31
C SER A 74 3.05 36.69 6.15
#